data_AF-A0A3D5CY16-F1
#
_entry.id   AF-A0A3D5CY16-F1
#
_cell.length_a   1.000
_cell.length_b   1.000
_cell.length_c   1.000
_cell.angle_alpha   90.00
_cell.angle_beta   90.00
_cell.angle_gamma   90.00
#
_symmetry.space_group_name_H-M   'P 1'
#
loop_
_entity.id
_entity.type
_entity.pdbx_description
1 polymer ?
#
loop_
_entity_poly.entity_id
_entity_poly.type
_entity_poly.pdbx_seq_one_letter_code
_entity_poly.pdbx_strand_id
1 'polypeptide(L)'
;MLILSRQKRSFAMRLQQGSVLIESMVALVIFSMGVLALVGLQSAMIKNSSDNRYRAEAQLIAQTHIANMMAFGGDAANYITQVDKSKIKSQLPNGTLTFSALTNTMVTVTVGWQVPGGNRHQVNASSYLFDVMP
;
A
#
# COMPACT_ATOMS: atom_id res chain seq x y z
N MET A 1 -29.78 -25.21 77.59
CA MET A 1 -29.11 -25.87 76.46
C MET A 1 -29.86 -25.41 75.20
N LEU A 2 -29.41 -24.52 74.31
CA LEU A 2 -28.11 -24.02 73.87
C LEU A 2 -28.23 -22.53 73.49
N ILE A 3 -27.25 -21.69 73.81
CA ILE A 3 -27.11 -20.34 73.23
C ILE A 3 -26.17 -20.48 72.03
N LEU A 4 -26.68 -20.28 70.81
CA LEU A 4 -25.85 -20.21 69.60
C LEU A 4 -25.19 -18.82 69.53
N SER A 5 -23.93 -18.75 69.94
CA SER A 5 -23.07 -17.58 69.74
C SER A 5 -22.78 -17.39 68.25
N ARG A 6 -23.42 -16.39 67.62
CA ARG A 6 -23.09 -15.94 66.25
C ARG A 6 -21.72 -15.25 66.27
N GLN A 7 -20.66 -15.95 65.87
CA GLN A 7 -19.39 -15.31 65.52
C GLN A 7 -19.53 -14.56 64.18
N LYS A 8 -19.50 -13.23 64.23
CA LYS A 8 -19.22 -12.40 63.04
C LYS A 8 -17.74 -12.54 62.71
N ARG A 9 -17.40 -13.35 61.71
CA ARG A 9 -16.06 -13.33 61.12
C ARG A 9 -15.94 -12.03 60.31
N SER A 10 -15.24 -11.03 60.84
CA SER A 10 -14.83 -9.88 60.03
C SER A 10 -13.65 -10.29 59.15
N PHE A 11 -13.85 -10.24 57.84
CA PHE A 11 -12.76 -10.37 56.88
C PHE A 11 -12.00 -9.04 56.89
N ALA A 12 -10.82 -9.00 57.50
CA ALA A 12 -9.98 -7.82 57.45
C ALA A 12 -9.46 -7.64 56.01
N MET A 13 -10.11 -6.78 55.23
CA MET A 13 -9.56 -6.30 53.96
C MET A 13 -8.34 -5.44 54.30
N ARG A 14 -7.14 -5.99 54.07
CA ARG A 14 -5.91 -5.20 54.04
C ARG A 14 -6.01 -4.25 52.85
N LEU A 15 -6.35 -2.99 53.08
CA LEU A 15 -6.20 -1.95 52.07
C LEU A 15 -4.70 -1.72 51.85
N GLN A 16 -4.20 -2.26 50.75
CA GLN A 16 -2.84 -2.05 50.28
C GLN A 16 -2.67 -0.59 49.86
N GLN A 17 -2.20 0.24 50.79
CA GLN A 17 -1.86 1.64 50.54
C GLN A 17 -0.34 1.74 50.43
N GLY A 18 0.19 1.99 49.22
CA GLY A 18 1.62 2.28 49.08
C GLY A 18 2.22 2.25 47.68
N SER A 19 1.61 1.62 46.67
CA SER A 19 2.25 1.46 45.34
C SER A 19 1.56 2.16 44.17
N VAL A 20 0.45 2.86 44.39
CA VAL A 20 -0.41 3.40 43.31
C VAL A 20 0.36 4.30 42.33
N LEU A 21 1.28 5.13 42.84
CA LEU A 21 2.07 6.03 41.99
C LEU A 21 3.04 5.26 41.10
N ILE A 22 3.73 4.25 41.65
CA ILE A 22 4.66 3.40 40.89
C ILE A 22 3.90 2.51 39.90
N GLU A 23 2.76 1.97 40.30
CA GLU A 23 1.89 1.18 39.43
C GLU A 23 1.38 2.00 38.24
N SER A 24 1.00 3.26 38.49
CA SER A 24 0.58 4.19 37.43
C SER A 24 1.74 4.56 36.51
N MET A 25 2.94 4.79 37.04
CA MET A 25 4.12 5.10 36.21
C MET A 25 4.53 3.89 35.34
N VAL A 26 4.51 2.69 35.90
CA VAL A 26 4.78 1.45 35.14
C VAL A 26 3.70 1.23 34.07
N ALA A 27 2.42 1.42 34.41
CA ALA A 27 1.32 1.33 33.45
C ALA A 27 1.47 2.36 32.32
N LEU A 28 1.82 3.62 32.63
CA LEU A 28 2.07 4.66 31.63
C LEU A 28 3.26 4.30 30.72
N VAL A 29 4.36 3.79 31.26
CA VAL A 29 5.51 3.38 30.45
C VAL A 29 5.14 2.26 29.48
N ILE A 30 4.49 1.20 29.98
CA ILE A 30 4.06 0.08 29.14
C ILE A 30 3.05 0.56 28.09
N PHE A 31 2.11 1.42 28.48
CA PHE A 31 1.11 1.99 27.58
C PHE A 31 1.75 2.85 26.47
N SER A 32 2.69 3.72 26.83
CA SER A 32 3.43 4.54 25.86
C SER A 32 4.25 3.69 24.89
N MET A 33 4.87 2.60 25.36
CA MET A 33 5.55 1.64 24.47
C MET A 33 4.56 0.96 23.51
N GLY A 34 3.36 0.62 23.99
CA GLY A 34 2.29 0.08 23.16
C GLY A 34 1.84 1.04 22.06
N VAL A 35 1.68 2.33 22.38
CA VAL A 35 1.33 3.37 21.39
C VAL A 35 2.42 3.54 20.34
N LEU A 36 3.70 3.57 20.73
CA LEU A 36 4.83 3.66 19.79
C LEU A 36 4.86 2.45 18.83
N ALA A 37 4.63 1.24 19.34
CA ALA A 37 4.56 0.04 18.52
C ALA A 37 3.43 0.14 17.48
N LEU A 38 2.24 0.61 17.87
CA LEU A 38 1.11 0.82 16.96
C LEU A 38 1.40 1.90 15.90
N VAL A 39 2.05 3.00 16.26
CA VAL A 39 2.45 4.05 15.30
C VAL A 39 3.47 3.50 14.30
N GLY A 40 4.41 2.67 14.74
CA GLY A 40 5.36 1.98 13.86
C GLY A 40 4.67 1.09 12.84
N LEU A 41 3.70 0.29 13.27
CA LEU A 41 2.89 -0.55 12.37
C LEU A 41 2.07 0.29 11.39
N GLN A 42 1.44 1.38 11.87
CA GLN A 42 0.69 2.31 11.01
C GLN A 42 1.59 2.94 9.94
N SER A 43 2.80 3.37 10.31
CA SER A 43 3.77 3.92 9.35
C SER A 43 4.12 2.90 8.25
N ALA A 44 4.40 1.66 8.63
CA ALA A 44 4.71 0.59 7.67
C ALA A 44 3.52 0.28 6.74
N MET A 45 2.30 0.23 7.29
CA MET A 45 1.08 0.02 6.50
C MET A 45 0.82 1.14 5.50
N ILE A 46 1.00 2.40 5.88
CA ILE A 46 0.83 3.55 4.98
C ILE A 46 1.79 3.47 3.80
N LYS A 47 3.08 3.19 4.06
CA LYS A 47 4.09 3.04 2.98
C LYS A 47 3.71 1.94 2.00
N ASN A 48 3.36 0.75 2.51
CA ASN A 48 2.96 -0.38 1.68
C ASN A 48 1.68 -0.07 0.87
N SER A 49 0.71 0.60 1.49
CA SER A 49 -0.52 1.04 0.79
C SER A 49 -0.21 2.02 -0.35
N SER A 50 0.65 3.01 -0.10
CA SER A 50 1.10 3.96 -1.14
C SER A 50 1.83 3.27 -2.29
N ASP A 51 2.75 2.34 -1.98
CA ASP A 51 3.48 1.59 -3.01
C ASP A 51 2.55 0.72 -3.85
N ASN A 52 1.60 0.02 -3.22
CA ASN A 52 0.59 -0.76 -3.92
C ASN A 52 -0.32 0.12 -4.78
N ARG A 53 -0.65 1.32 -4.31
CA ARG A 53 -1.42 2.28 -5.10
C ARG A 53 -0.67 2.69 -6.38
N TYR A 54 0.60 3.06 -6.29
CA TYR A 54 1.38 3.43 -7.48
C TYR A 54 1.49 2.26 -8.47
N ARG A 55 1.66 1.03 -7.97
CA ARG A 55 1.62 -0.18 -8.82
C ARG A 55 0.29 -0.35 -9.54
N ALA A 56 -0.82 -0.17 -8.83
CA ALA A 56 -2.15 -0.30 -9.40
C ALA A 56 -2.44 0.79 -10.45
N GLU A 57 -2.07 2.04 -10.15
CA GLU A 57 -2.19 3.15 -11.10
C GLU A 57 -1.34 2.92 -12.36
N ALA A 58 -0.08 2.49 -12.19
CA ALA A 58 0.80 2.14 -13.30
C ALA A 58 0.22 1.02 -14.18
N GLN A 59 -0.36 -0.01 -13.55
CA GLN A 59 -1.02 -1.10 -14.26
C GLN A 59 -2.24 -0.60 -15.04
N LEU A 60 -3.07 0.24 -14.43
CA LEU A 60 -4.23 0.83 -15.09
C LEU A 60 -3.83 1.66 -16.31
N ILE A 61 -2.79 2.48 -16.18
CA ILE A 61 -2.24 3.29 -17.29
C ILE A 61 -1.76 2.38 -18.43
N ALA A 62 -0.99 1.34 -18.13
CA ALA A 62 -0.49 0.40 -19.13
C ALA A 62 -1.64 -0.29 -19.89
N GLN A 63 -2.65 -0.78 -19.15
CA GLN A 63 -3.83 -1.44 -19.72
C GLN A 63 -4.68 -0.48 -20.56
N THR A 64 -4.80 0.78 -20.13
CA THR A 64 -5.54 1.82 -20.88
C THR A 64 -4.87 2.11 -22.22
N HIS A 65 -3.54 2.21 -22.22
CA HIS A 65 -2.79 2.37 -23.47
C HIS A 65 -2.93 1.17 -24.40
N ILE A 66 -2.89 -0.07 -23.87
CA ILE A 66 -3.17 -1.27 -24.66
C ILE A 66 -4.58 -1.24 -25.25
N ALA A 67 -5.59 -0.89 -24.46
CA ALA A 67 -6.96 -0.79 -24.92
C ALA A 67 -7.12 0.22 -26.06
N ASN A 68 -6.50 1.40 -25.91
CA ASN A 68 -6.49 2.40 -26.97
C ASN A 68 -5.76 1.89 -28.23
N MET A 69 -4.61 1.22 -28.08
CA MET A 69 -3.91 0.64 -29.22
C MET A 69 -4.76 -0.38 -29.98
N MET A 70 -5.52 -1.22 -29.25
CA MET A 70 -6.48 -2.14 -29.87
C MET A 70 -7.63 -1.40 -30.58
N ALA A 71 -8.10 -0.29 -30.02
CA ALA A 71 -9.14 0.53 -30.64
C ALA A 71 -8.66 1.22 -31.94
N PHE A 72 -7.37 1.52 -32.04
CA PHE A 72 -6.75 2.04 -33.27
C PHE A 72 -6.41 0.95 -34.31
N GLY A 73 -6.50 -0.34 -33.96
CA GLY A 73 -6.29 -1.46 -34.89
C GLY A 73 -4.92 -1.43 -35.58
N GLY A 74 -4.91 -1.57 -36.90
CA GLY A 74 -3.71 -1.48 -37.75
C GLY A 74 -2.93 -0.16 -37.62
N ASP A 75 -3.57 0.93 -37.21
CA ASP A 75 -2.97 2.26 -37.01
C ASP A 75 -2.41 2.49 -35.60
N ALA A 76 -2.23 1.44 -34.78
CA ALA A 76 -1.69 1.56 -33.43
C ALA A 76 -0.32 2.29 -33.35
N ALA A 77 0.47 2.28 -34.45
CA ALA A 77 1.70 3.07 -34.54
C ALA A 77 1.44 4.58 -34.48
N ASN A 78 0.37 5.07 -35.11
CA ASN A 78 -0.04 6.48 -35.07
C ASN A 78 -0.53 6.88 -33.68
N TYR A 79 -1.14 5.96 -32.93
CA TYR A 79 -1.47 6.21 -31.54
C TYR A 79 -0.22 6.49 -30.69
N ILE A 80 0.83 5.66 -30.82
CA ILE A 80 2.07 5.80 -30.03
C ILE A 80 2.74 7.16 -30.24
N THR A 81 2.70 7.70 -31.46
CA THR A 81 3.30 9.01 -31.78
C THR A 81 2.49 10.17 -31.22
N GLN A 82 1.17 10.02 -31.07
CA GLN A 82 0.27 11.02 -30.50
C GLN A 82 0.24 11.01 -28.96
N VAL A 83 0.67 9.91 -28.33
CA VAL A 83 0.71 9.82 -26.86
C VAL A 83 1.77 10.76 -26.29
N ASP A 84 1.31 11.74 -25.51
CA ASP A 84 2.17 12.57 -24.69
C ASP A 84 2.68 11.79 -23.47
N LYS A 85 3.85 11.18 -23.62
CA LYS A 85 4.55 10.41 -22.56
C LYS A 85 4.90 11.26 -21.35
N SER A 86 4.89 12.59 -21.44
CA SER A 86 5.22 13.46 -20.30
C SER A 86 4.10 13.51 -19.25
N LYS A 87 2.85 13.26 -19.66
CA LYS A 87 1.67 13.27 -18.78
C LYS A 87 1.76 12.25 -17.66
N ILE A 88 2.51 11.16 -17.84
CA ILE A 88 2.67 10.15 -16.79
C ILE A 88 3.33 10.71 -15.53
N LYS A 89 4.11 11.79 -15.64
CA LYS A 89 4.74 12.45 -14.48
C LYS A 89 3.76 13.16 -13.56
N SER A 90 2.56 13.50 -14.04
CA SER A 90 1.52 14.07 -13.18
C SER A 90 0.74 13.01 -12.41
N GLN A 91 0.86 11.73 -12.82
CA GLN A 91 0.14 10.61 -12.20
C GLN A 91 1.08 9.75 -11.35
N LEU A 92 2.34 9.59 -11.77
CA LEU A 92 3.33 8.76 -11.09
C LEU A 92 4.61 9.54 -10.79
N PRO A 93 5.19 9.38 -9.59
CA PRO A 93 6.45 10.02 -9.24
C PRO A 93 7.57 9.50 -10.16
N ASN A 94 8.26 10.42 -10.84
CA ASN A 94 9.27 10.10 -11.86
C ASN A 94 8.79 9.08 -12.91
N GLY A 95 7.51 9.16 -13.27
CA GLY A 95 6.88 8.25 -14.23
C GLY A 95 7.61 8.20 -15.58
N THR A 96 7.66 7.01 -16.17
CA THR A 96 8.19 6.75 -17.52
C THR A 96 7.24 5.83 -18.26
N LEU A 97 7.01 6.11 -19.55
CA LEU A 97 6.13 5.33 -20.42
C LEU A 97 6.90 4.96 -21.69
N THR A 98 6.95 3.67 -22.00
CA THR A 98 7.58 3.16 -23.22
C THR A 98 6.70 2.10 -23.90
N PHE A 99 6.79 2.08 -25.23
CA PHE A 99 6.08 1.14 -26.08
C PHE A 99 7.13 0.36 -26.86
N SER A 100 7.07 -0.96 -26.83
CA SER A 100 8.00 -1.83 -27.55
C SER A 100 7.21 -2.94 -28.24
N ALA A 101 7.44 -3.14 -29.53
CA ALA A 101 6.92 -4.30 -30.25
C ALA A 101 7.96 -5.43 -30.15
N LEU A 102 7.59 -6.55 -29.52
CA LEU A 102 8.45 -7.71 -29.37
C LEU A 102 7.92 -8.83 -30.26
N THR A 103 8.20 -8.71 -31.56
CA THR A 103 7.93 -9.72 -32.60
C THR A 103 6.45 -10.11 -32.79
N ASN A 104 6.08 -10.54 -34.00
CA ASN A 104 4.81 -11.23 -34.29
C ASN A 104 3.54 -10.52 -33.75
N THR A 105 3.40 -9.21 -34.05
CA THR A 105 2.27 -8.34 -33.65
C THR A 105 2.03 -8.14 -32.14
N MET A 106 2.94 -8.58 -31.27
CA MET A 106 2.85 -8.33 -29.83
C MET A 106 3.43 -6.96 -29.46
N VAL A 107 2.61 -6.13 -28.82
CA VAL A 107 3.02 -4.86 -28.22
C VAL A 107 3.15 -5.03 -26.71
N THR A 108 4.27 -4.55 -26.17
CA THR A 108 4.51 -4.40 -24.74
C THR A 108 4.51 -2.92 -24.37
N VAL A 109 3.61 -2.54 -23.48
CA VAL A 109 3.59 -1.24 -22.81
C VAL A 109 4.29 -1.39 -21.47
N THR A 110 5.36 -0.62 -21.28
CA THR A 110 6.11 -0.60 -20.02
C THR A 110 5.92 0.74 -19.34
N VAL A 111 5.38 0.69 -18.12
CA VAL A 111 5.19 1.85 -17.24
C VAL A 111 6.13 1.71 -16.06
N GLY A 112 7.02 2.69 -15.89
CA GLY A 112 7.92 2.79 -14.74
C GLY A 112 7.60 3.97 -13.85
N TRP A 113 7.86 3.84 -12.55
CA TRP A 113 7.80 4.94 -11.58
C TRP A 113 8.93 4.80 -10.55
N GLN A 114 9.30 5.91 -9.93
CA GLN A 114 10.30 5.95 -8.87
C GLN A 114 9.90 7.01 -7.83
N VAL A 115 9.58 6.54 -6.64
CA VAL A 115 9.34 7.42 -5.49
C VAL A 115 10.63 8.20 -5.19
N PRO A 116 10.56 9.50 -4.84
CA PRO A 116 11.76 10.28 -4.53
C PRO A 116 12.61 9.61 -3.44
N GLY A 117 13.86 9.28 -3.77
CA GLY A 117 14.77 8.56 -2.87
C GLY A 117 14.61 7.03 -2.81
N GLY A 118 13.67 6.45 -3.57
CA GLY A 118 13.44 5.01 -3.66
C GLY A 118 14.05 4.35 -4.90
N ASN A 119 13.89 3.03 -5.00
CA ASN A 119 14.28 2.25 -6.18
C ASN A 119 13.30 2.45 -7.34
N ARG A 120 13.78 2.20 -8.57
CA ARG A 120 12.92 2.23 -9.76
C ARG A 120 12.05 0.97 -9.80
N HIS A 121 10.77 1.16 -10.07
CA HIS A 121 9.79 0.10 -10.26
C HIS A 121 9.20 0.18 -11.67
N GLN A 122 8.75 -0.95 -12.18
CA GLN A 122 8.07 -1.03 -13.48
C GLN A 122 6.99 -2.11 -13.49
N VAL A 123 6.00 -1.91 -14.35
CA VAL A 123 5.02 -2.91 -14.75
C VAL A 123 5.00 -2.99 -16.27
N ASN A 124 4.85 -4.21 -16.76
CA ASN A 124 4.79 -4.50 -18.18
C ASN A 124 3.41 -5.09 -18.46
N ALA A 125 2.76 -4.57 -19.49
CA ALA A 125 1.53 -5.12 -20.02
C ALA A 125 1.78 -5.46 -21.49
N SER A 126 1.36 -6.64 -21.93
CA SER A 126 1.60 -7.11 -23.29
C SER A 126 0.31 -7.63 -23.91
N SER A 127 0.10 -7.32 -25.18
CA SER A 127 -1.07 -7.78 -25.95
C SER A 127 -0.71 -8.01 -27.41
N TYR A 128 -1.32 -9.01 -28.02
CA TYR A 128 -1.29 -9.20 -29.47
C TYR A 128 -2.29 -8.26 -30.12
N LEU A 129 -1.82 -7.47 -31.10
CA LEU A 129 -2.70 -6.72 -31.96
C LEU A 129 -3.08 -7.62 -33.14
N PHE A 130 -4.37 -7.91 -33.26
CA PHE A 130 -4.91 -8.85 -34.26
C PHE A 130 -4.99 -8.26 -35.68
N ASP A 131 -4.93 -6.93 -35.80
CA ASP A 131 -5.19 -6.18 -37.04
C ASP A 131 -3.92 -5.67 -37.74
N VAL A 132 -2.73 -6.10 -37.30
CA VAL A 132 -1.42 -5.68 -37.88
C VAL A 132 -0.80 -6.76 -38.80
N MET A 133 -1.63 -7.63 -39.38
CA MET A 133 -1.18 -8.57 -40.42
C MET A 133 -1.09 -7.84 -41.79
N PRO A 134 -0.02 -8.07 -42.58
CA PRO A 134 0.08 -7.54 -43.95
C PRO A 134 -0.91 -8.20 -44.92
#